data_AF-A0A537E814-F1
#
_entry.id   AF-A0A537E814-F1
#
_cell.length_a   1.000
_cell.length_b   1.000
_cell.length_c   1.000
_cell.angle_alpha   90.00
_cell.angle_beta   90.00
_cell.angle_gamma   90.00
#
_symmetry.space_group_name_H-M   'P 1'
#
loop_
_entity.id
_entity.type
_entity.pdbx_description
1 polymer ?
#
loop_
_entity_poly.entity_id
_entity_poly.type
_entity_poly.pdbx_seq_one_letter_code
_entity_poly.pdbx_strand_id
1 'polypeptide(L)'
;VPVVSGVCDGFIGNRMLEKYVQQSLFLLDEGATPAQVDAALQKWGLAMGPFAMYDMAGNDIGWEIRKRRAKERPEMVYSKFADRICELGRFGQKTGKGFYRYEAGNRKPIPDPEVETLLQSYRKEIGVETRQVSDEEIVARCMYALANEGAYILEEGIALRASDIDMVYLTGYGFPPYRGGPMFHADSVGLDKVLAAIERFQKGYQGAQWKPAPLLAKFAKEGKRFNV
;
A
#
# COMPACT_ATOMS: atom_id res chain seq x y z
N VAL A 1 12.97 -15.85 -11.95
CA VAL A 1 12.03 -17.00 -11.83
C VAL A 1 10.72 -16.54 -12.43
N PRO A 2 10.20 -17.22 -13.48
CA PRO A 2 8.89 -16.88 -14.02
C PRO A 2 7.77 -17.35 -13.07
N VAL A 3 6.72 -16.55 -12.93
CA VAL A 3 5.51 -16.87 -12.15
C VAL A 3 4.30 -16.79 -13.07
N VAL A 4 3.46 -17.83 -13.08
CA VAL A 4 2.23 -17.87 -13.87
C VAL A 4 1.11 -17.16 -13.12
N SER A 5 0.36 -16.31 -13.82
CA SER A 5 -0.81 -15.60 -13.28
C SER A 5 -2.03 -15.86 -14.14
N GLY A 6 -3.19 -16.00 -13.51
CA GLY A 6 -4.48 -15.87 -14.17
C GLY A 6 -4.71 -14.45 -14.72
N VAL A 7 -5.74 -14.29 -15.53
CA VAL A 7 -6.11 -13.00 -16.14
C VAL A 7 -7.05 -12.25 -15.20
N CYS A 8 -6.57 -11.14 -14.65
CA CYS A 8 -7.38 -10.15 -13.94
C CYS A 8 -6.73 -8.78 -14.08
N ASP A 9 -7.45 -7.73 -13.70
CA ASP A 9 -6.87 -6.38 -13.66
C ASP A 9 -5.73 -6.32 -12.64
N GLY A 10 -4.56 -5.87 -13.08
CA GLY A 10 -3.34 -5.81 -12.25
C GLY A 10 -2.64 -7.16 -11.98
N PHE A 11 -3.13 -8.28 -12.50
CA PHE A 11 -2.60 -9.63 -12.26
C PHE A 11 -2.39 -9.89 -10.75
N ILE A 12 -1.25 -10.44 -10.36
CA ILE A 12 -0.88 -10.61 -8.94
C ILE A 12 -0.31 -9.31 -8.37
N GLY A 13 0.80 -8.84 -8.96
CA GLY A 13 1.63 -7.80 -8.36
C GLY A 13 0.96 -6.44 -8.23
N ASN A 14 0.46 -5.88 -9.34
CA ASN A 14 -0.10 -4.53 -9.36
C ASN A 14 -1.45 -4.46 -8.64
N ARG A 15 -2.22 -5.54 -8.68
CA ARG A 15 -3.47 -5.67 -7.92
C ARG A 15 -3.21 -5.56 -6.41
N MET A 16 -2.21 -6.28 -5.90
CA MET A 16 -1.80 -6.17 -4.49
C MET A 16 -1.19 -4.79 -4.19
N LEU A 17 -0.38 -4.25 -5.10
CA LEU A 17 0.25 -2.94 -4.92
C LEU A 17 -0.80 -1.84 -4.74
N GLU A 18 -1.90 -1.89 -5.49
CA GLU A 18 -3.00 -0.92 -5.39
C GLU A 18 -3.55 -0.83 -3.95
N LYS A 19 -3.68 -1.97 -3.24
CA LYS A 19 -4.14 -2.00 -1.83
C LYS A 19 -3.09 -1.48 -0.85
N TYR A 20 -1.82 -1.84 -1.07
CA TYR A 20 -0.70 -1.31 -0.28
C TYR A 20 -0.64 0.22 -0.35
N VAL A 21 -0.75 0.76 -1.57
CA VAL A 21 -0.74 2.21 -1.78
C VAL A 21 -1.98 2.86 -1.18
N GLN A 22 -3.16 2.26 -1.38
CA GLN A 22 -4.40 2.79 -0.84
C GLN A 22 -4.26 3.01 0.68
N GLN A 23 -3.68 2.05 1.40
CA GLN A 23 -3.41 2.20 2.82
C GLN A 23 -2.30 3.21 3.14
N SER A 24 -1.21 3.27 2.37
CA SER A 24 -0.18 4.29 2.58
C SER A 24 -0.75 5.71 2.44
N LEU A 25 -1.68 5.92 1.53
CA LEU A 25 -2.36 7.19 1.35
C LEU A 25 -3.32 7.52 2.49
N PHE A 26 -4.13 6.57 2.96
CA PHE A 26 -5.01 6.81 4.13
C PHE A 26 -4.23 7.11 5.41
N LEU A 27 -3.03 6.54 5.56
CA LEU A 27 -2.13 6.90 6.66
C LEU A 27 -1.78 8.40 6.64
N LEU A 28 -1.68 9.03 5.45
CA LEU A 28 -1.49 10.47 5.36
C LEU A 28 -2.73 11.24 5.81
N ASP A 29 -3.93 10.77 5.46
CA ASP A 29 -5.20 11.40 5.86
C ASP A 29 -5.32 11.41 7.39
N GLU A 30 -4.87 10.34 8.06
CA GLU A 30 -5.04 10.13 9.50
C GLU A 30 -3.94 10.76 10.37
N GLY A 31 -2.85 11.26 9.80
CA GLY A 31 -1.83 11.99 10.57
C GLY A 31 -0.38 11.77 10.18
N ALA A 32 -0.06 10.70 9.44
CA ALA A 32 1.31 10.42 9.03
C ALA A 32 1.82 11.36 7.92
N THR A 33 3.13 11.55 7.80
CA THR A 33 3.73 12.25 6.67
C THR A 33 4.31 11.27 5.65
N PRO A 34 4.53 11.67 4.38
CA PRO A 34 5.19 10.80 3.41
C PRO A 34 6.55 10.28 3.93
N ALA A 35 7.35 11.17 4.52
CA ALA A 35 8.64 10.82 5.12
C ALA A 35 8.51 9.80 6.25
N GLN A 36 7.50 9.92 7.11
CA GLN A 36 7.28 8.97 8.20
C GLN A 36 6.92 7.58 7.68
N VAL A 37 6.01 7.50 6.70
CA VAL A 37 5.57 6.22 6.12
C VAL A 37 6.72 5.53 5.40
N ASP A 38 7.45 6.27 4.54
CA ASP A 38 8.60 5.73 3.82
C ASP A 38 9.69 5.25 4.78
N ALA A 39 10.00 6.04 5.82
CA ALA A 39 11.02 5.67 6.81
C ALA A 39 10.63 4.42 7.62
N ALA A 40 9.38 4.30 8.08
CA ALA A 40 8.92 3.14 8.83
C ALA A 40 9.00 1.86 7.99
N LEU A 41 8.61 1.93 6.72
CA LEU A 41 8.62 0.80 5.79
C LEU A 41 10.03 0.40 5.36
N GLN A 42 10.92 1.38 5.16
CA GLN A 42 12.34 1.11 4.89
C GLN A 42 13.05 0.51 6.11
N LYS A 43 12.81 1.08 7.30
CA LYS A 43 13.31 0.53 8.58
C LYS A 43 12.84 -0.90 8.80
N TRP A 44 11.62 -1.23 8.38
CA TRP A 44 11.10 -2.59 8.46
C TRP A 44 11.81 -3.55 7.48
N GLY A 45 12.22 -3.07 6.31
CA GLY A 45 13.09 -3.79 5.38
C GLY A 45 12.83 -3.55 3.89
N LEU A 46 11.83 -2.74 3.51
CA LEU A 46 11.57 -2.48 2.09
C LEU A 46 12.70 -1.65 1.47
N ALA A 47 13.06 -1.97 0.22
CA ALA A 47 14.12 -1.26 -0.50
C ALA A 47 13.79 0.23 -0.74
N MET A 48 12.51 0.56 -0.86
CA MET A 48 12.01 1.91 -1.09
C MET A 48 10.62 2.06 -0.45
N GLY A 49 10.32 3.25 0.06
CA GLY A 49 9.00 3.56 0.57
C GLY A 49 8.01 3.87 -0.57
N PRO A 50 6.69 3.79 -0.30
CA PRO A 50 5.66 3.99 -1.31
C PRO A 50 5.74 5.36 -1.98
N PHE A 51 6.04 6.43 -1.24
CA PHE A 51 5.99 7.78 -1.77
C PHE A 51 7.19 8.12 -2.64
N ALA A 52 8.39 7.68 -2.25
CA ALA A 52 9.57 7.75 -3.11
C ALA A 52 9.41 6.89 -4.38
N MET A 53 8.77 5.71 -4.26
CA MET A 53 8.44 4.86 -5.41
C MET A 53 7.46 5.55 -6.36
N TYR A 54 6.43 6.22 -5.82
CA TYR A 54 5.47 7.01 -6.59
C TYR A 54 6.13 8.13 -7.39
N ASP A 55 6.99 8.90 -6.73
CA ASP A 55 7.73 9.97 -7.37
C ASP A 55 8.70 9.46 -8.43
N MET A 56 9.28 8.27 -8.24
CA MET A 56 10.15 7.62 -9.23
C MET A 56 9.36 7.18 -10.47
N ALA A 57 8.18 6.58 -10.28
CA ALA A 57 7.35 6.07 -11.35
C ALA A 57 6.67 7.20 -12.15
N GLY A 58 6.22 8.25 -11.46
CA GLY A 58 5.42 9.33 -12.00
C GLY A 58 4.01 9.34 -11.39
N ASN A 59 3.70 10.38 -10.63
CA ASN A 59 2.41 10.47 -9.91
C ASN A 59 1.19 10.58 -10.85
N ASP A 60 1.40 11.15 -12.04
CA ASP A 60 0.40 11.29 -13.10
C ASP A 60 -0.10 9.95 -13.64
N ILE A 61 0.76 8.91 -13.67
CA ILE A 61 0.33 7.56 -14.07
C ILE A 61 -0.71 7.02 -13.09
N GLY A 62 -0.42 7.13 -11.79
CA GLY A 62 -1.37 6.75 -10.74
C GLY A 62 -2.65 7.61 -10.75
N TRP A 63 -2.53 8.88 -11.10
CA TRP A 63 -3.66 9.80 -11.21
C TRP A 63 -4.63 9.39 -12.32
N GLU A 64 -4.14 9.07 -13.52
CA GLU A 64 -4.98 8.60 -14.61
C GLU A 64 -5.67 7.26 -14.28
N ILE A 65 -4.97 6.35 -13.58
CA ILE A 65 -5.57 5.11 -13.08
C ILE A 65 -6.71 5.42 -12.11
N ARG A 66 -6.51 6.32 -11.13
CA ARG A 66 -7.56 6.67 -10.16
C ARG A 66 -8.76 7.37 -10.81
N LYS A 67 -8.54 8.26 -11.80
CA LYS A 67 -9.63 8.87 -12.59
C LYS A 67 -10.46 7.83 -13.33
N ARG A 68 -9.80 6.83 -13.93
CA ARG A 68 -10.48 5.72 -14.59
C ARG A 68 -11.27 4.87 -13.59
N ARG A 69 -10.65 4.49 -12.47
CA ARG A 69 -11.28 3.72 -11.38
C ARG A 69 -12.50 4.40 -10.79
N ALA A 70 -12.46 5.72 -10.60
CA ALA A 70 -13.62 6.46 -10.08
C ALA A 70 -14.88 6.32 -10.98
N LYS A 71 -14.70 6.05 -12.28
CA LYS A 71 -15.81 5.79 -13.21
C LYS A 71 -16.20 4.31 -13.26
N GLU A 72 -15.22 3.40 -13.23
CA GLU A 72 -15.43 1.96 -13.39
C GLU A 72 -15.84 1.25 -12.10
N ARG A 73 -15.32 1.70 -10.95
CA ARG A 73 -15.36 1.05 -9.63
C ARG A 73 -15.51 2.11 -8.53
N PRO A 74 -16.64 2.85 -8.47
CA PRO A 74 -16.83 3.95 -7.53
C PRO A 74 -16.83 3.54 -6.05
N GLU A 75 -16.98 2.24 -5.75
CA GLU A 75 -16.87 1.70 -4.40
C GLU A 75 -15.42 1.60 -3.89
N MET A 76 -14.44 1.68 -4.81
CA MET A 76 -13.03 1.72 -4.45
C MET A 76 -12.60 3.16 -4.15
N VAL A 77 -12.53 3.47 -2.86
CA VAL A 77 -12.22 4.81 -2.37
C VAL A 77 -10.71 4.99 -2.21
N TYR A 78 -10.18 6.14 -2.62
CA TYR A 78 -8.78 6.53 -2.41
C TYR A 78 -8.73 7.88 -1.69
N SER A 79 -7.63 8.15 -0.99
CA SER A 79 -7.33 9.52 -0.58
C SER A 79 -7.20 10.40 -1.82
N LYS A 80 -7.87 11.55 -1.81
CA LYS A 80 -7.75 12.56 -2.86
C LYS A 80 -6.46 13.37 -2.74
N PHE A 81 -5.67 13.18 -1.68
CA PHE A 81 -4.40 13.90 -1.49
C PHE A 81 -3.43 13.67 -2.64
N ALA A 82 -3.32 12.43 -3.14
CA ALA A 82 -2.47 12.11 -4.28
C ALA A 82 -2.92 12.82 -5.57
N ASP A 83 -4.21 13.09 -5.72
CA ASP A 83 -4.74 13.85 -6.86
C ASP A 83 -4.39 15.33 -6.73
N ARG A 84 -4.49 15.90 -5.52
CA ARG A 84 -4.05 17.29 -5.23
C ARG A 84 -2.58 17.51 -5.58
N ILE A 85 -1.71 16.55 -5.28
CA ILE A 85 -0.29 16.59 -5.67
C ILE A 85 -0.15 16.71 -7.19
N CYS A 86 -0.93 15.93 -7.95
CA CYS A 86 -0.90 15.95 -9.41
C CYS A 86 -1.52 17.23 -10.01
N GLU A 87 -2.58 17.76 -9.40
CA GLU A 87 -3.22 19.03 -9.79
C GLU A 87 -2.24 20.22 -9.72
N LEU A 88 -1.23 20.14 -8.86
CA LEU A 88 -0.14 21.13 -8.75
C LEU A 88 1.04 20.87 -9.71
N GLY A 89 0.91 19.91 -10.64
CA GLY A 89 1.98 19.54 -11.57
C GLY A 89 3.16 18.80 -10.92
N ARG A 90 2.96 18.26 -9.70
CA ARG A 90 4.02 17.59 -8.94
C ARG A 90 4.09 16.10 -9.31
N PHE A 91 4.61 15.81 -10.49
CA PHE A 91 4.62 14.47 -11.06
C PHE A 91 5.80 13.57 -10.63
N GLY A 92 6.62 14.01 -9.66
CA GLY A 92 7.71 13.22 -9.10
C GLY A 92 9.10 13.66 -9.58
N GLN A 93 10.02 12.71 -9.70
CA GLN A 93 11.43 12.95 -10.04
C GLN A 93 11.58 13.63 -11.41
N LYS A 94 10.71 13.28 -12.38
CA LYS A 94 10.74 13.85 -13.74
C LYS A 94 10.43 15.34 -13.79
N THR A 95 9.73 15.88 -12.79
CA THR A 95 9.41 17.31 -12.64
C THR A 95 10.20 17.97 -11.52
N GLY A 96 11.10 17.25 -10.85
CA GLY A 96 11.82 17.71 -9.66
C GLY A 96 10.95 17.90 -8.41
N LYS A 97 9.64 17.62 -8.49
CA LYS A 97 8.65 17.84 -7.43
C LYS A 97 7.56 16.78 -7.51
N GLY A 98 7.26 16.13 -6.39
CA GLY A 98 6.22 15.14 -6.17
C GLY A 98 5.74 15.19 -4.72
N PHE A 99 5.63 14.03 -4.05
CA PHE A 99 5.51 13.97 -2.58
C PHE A 99 6.75 14.53 -1.88
N TYR A 100 7.90 14.45 -2.55
CA TYR A 100 9.15 15.09 -2.16
C TYR A 100 9.57 16.15 -3.17
N ARG A 101 10.57 16.95 -2.82
CA ARG A 101 11.34 17.74 -3.81
C ARG A 101 12.65 17.05 -4.13
N TYR A 102 13.15 17.27 -5.34
CA TYR A 102 14.38 16.70 -5.86
C TYR A 102 15.25 17.81 -6.45
N GLU A 103 16.55 17.74 -6.19
CA GLU A 103 17.52 18.67 -6.79
C GLU A 103 17.95 18.18 -8.17
N ALA A 104 18.38 19.08 -9.05
CA ALA A 104 18.81 18.71 -10.39
C ALA A 104 19.96 17.69 -10.33
N GLY A 105 19.81 16.56 -11.02
CA GLY A 105 20.78 15.46 -11.01
C GLY A 105 20.80 14.61 -9.74
N ASN A 106 19.97 14.91 -8.74
CA ASN A 106 19.90 14.17 -7.48
C ASN A 106 18.53 13.50 -7.30
N ARG A 107 18.53 12.17 -7.20
CA ARG A 107 17.31 11.36 -7.02
C ARG A 107 16.94 11.13 -5.55
N LYS A 108 17.70 11.70 -4.61
CA LYS A 108 17.40 11.58 -3.18
C LYS A 108 16.12 12.37 -2.85
N PRO A 109 15.10 11.73 -2.25
CA PRO A 109 13.90 12.45 -1.83
C PRO A 109 14.23 13.41 -0.68
N ILE A 110 13.80 14.67 -0.82
CA ILE A 110 13.94 15.69 0.22
C ILE A 110 12.52 16.11 0.65
N PRO A 111 12.17 16.08 1.95
CA PRO A 111 10.88 16.58 2.42
C PRO A 111 10.63 18.02 1.95
N ASP A 112 9.39 18.29 1.54
CA ASP A 112 8.97 19.57 1.00
C ASP A 112 7.92 20.22 1.92
N PRO A 113 8.22 21.38 2.55
CA PRO A 113 7.26 22.12 3.37
C PRO A 113 5.96 22.50 2.64
N GLU A 114 5.99 22.65 1.30
CA GLU A 114 4.77 22.88 0.51
C GLU A 114 3.80 21.68 0.62
N VAL A 115 4.33 20.45 0.63
CA VAL A 115 3.54 19.21 0.75
C VAL A 115 2.99 19.06 2.16
N GLU A 116 3.77 19.43 3.19
CA GLU A 116 3.29 19.45 4.58
C GLU A 116 2.13 20.44 4.74
N THR A 117 2.27 21.66 4.20
CA THR A 117 1.22 22.68 4.24
C THR A 117 -0.04 22.22 3.50
N LEU A 118 0.13 21.62 2.32
CA LEU A 118 -0.99 21.06 1.54
C LEU A 118 -1.71 19.95 2.31
N LEU A 119 -0.96 19.06 2.98
CA LEU A 119 -1.52 17.95 3.74
C LEU A 119 -2.34 18.44 4.93
N GLN A 120 -1.87 19.47 5.64
CA GLN A 120 -2.61 20.09 6.73
C GLN A 120 -3.92 20.74 6.25
N SER A 121 -3.89 21.43 5.12
CA SER A 121 -5.10 22.00 4.51
C SER A 121 -6.08 20.92 4.07
N TYR A 122 -5.58 19.85 3.43
CA TYR A 122 -6.40 18.73 2.97
C TYR A 122 -7.08 17.99 4.13
N ARG A 123 -6.38 17.74 5.23
CA ARG A 123 -6.95 17.12 6.45
C ARG A 123 -8.10 17.93 7.03
N LYS A 124 -7.96 19.26 7.06
CA LYS A 124 -9.04 20.18 7.48
C LYS A 124 -10.24 20.11 6.53
N GLU A 125 -10.00 20.04 5.21
CA GLU A 125 -11.06 19.92 4.20
C GLU A 125 -11.88 18.64 4.37
N ILE A 126 -11.23 17.51 4.60
CA ILE A 126 -11.93 16.22 4.75
C ILE A 126 -12.49 15.96 6.15
N GLY A 127 -12.22 16.86 7.11
CA GLY A 127 -12.72 16.77 8.48
C GLY A 127 -12.22 15.56 9.27
N VAL A 128 -11.06 15.01 8.91
CA VAL A 128 -10.46 13.86 9.62
C VAL A 128 -9.63 14.36 10.79
N GLU A 129 -9.92 13.83 11.98
CA GLU A 129 -9.12 14.10 13.17
C GLU A 129 -7.75 13.42 13.03
N THR A 130 -6.69 14.23 13.08
CA THR A 130 -5.32 13.72 12.99
C THR A 130 -4.90 13.09 14.29
N ARG A 131 -4.22 11.95 14.21
CA ARG A 131 -3.62 11.26 15.35
C ARG A 131 -2.17 10.91 15.08
N GLN A 132 -1.45 10.61 16.14
CA GLN A 132 -0.14 9.98 15.98
C GLN A 132 -0.33 8.55 15.47
N VAL A 133 0.36 8.22 14.37
CA VAL A 133 0.39 6.87 13.82
C VAL A 133 1.78 6.30 14.06
N SER A 134 1.87 5.10 14.66
CA SER A 134 3.16 4.48 14.98
C SER A 134 3.77 3.76 13.76
N ASP A 135 5.08 3.52 13.81
CA ASP A 135 5.80 2.72 12.80
C ASP A 135 5.16 1.32 12.65
N GLU A 136 4.77 0.69 13.76
CA GLU A 136 4.15 -0.62 13.79
C GLU A 136 2.80 -0.63 13.10
N GLU A 137 1.99 0.42 13.28
CA GLU A 137 0.71 0.53 12.59
C GLU A 137 0.90 0.77 11.10
N ILE A 138 1.84 1.63 10.70
CA ILE A 138 2.17 1.88 9.29
C ILE A 138 2.54 0.56 8.60
N VAL A 139 3.46 -0.20 9.20
CA VAL A 139 3.88 -1.51 8.71
C VAL A 139 2.71 -2.47 8.65
N ALA A 140 1.93 -2.59 9.73
CA ALA A 140 0.80 -3.53 9.79
C ALA A 140 -0.23 -3.23 8.72
N ARG A 141 -0.63 -1.97 8.53
CA ARG A 141 -1.61 -1.59 7.49
C ARG A 141 -1.11 -1.87 6.09
N CYS A 142 0.15 -1.55 5.81
CA CYS A 142 0.71 -1.78 4.49
C CYS A 142 0.88 -3.28 4.18
N MET A 143 1.45 -4.04 5.13
CA MET A 143 1.74 -5.47 4.93
C MET A 143 0.48 -6.32 4.97
N TYR A 144 -0.49 -6.02 5.84
CA TYR A 144 -1.73 -6.81 5.92
C TYR A 144 -2.68 -6.49 4.77
N ALA A 145 -2.61 -5.30 4.17
CA ALA A 145 -3.31 -5.02 2.91
C ALA A 145 -2.80 -5.91 1.77
N LEU A 146 -1.46 -6.09 1.67
CA LEU A 146 -0.85 -7.02 0.72
C LEU A 146 -1.30 -8.45 0.98
N ALA A 147 -1.18 -8.94 2.22
CA ALA A 147 -1.55 -10.32 2.55
C ALA A 147 -3.05 -10.60 2.35
N ASN A 148 -3.93 -9.64 2.67
CA ASN A 148 -5.37 -9.78 2.47
C ASN A 148 -5.73 -9.85 0.98
N GLU A 149 -5.13 -9.00 0.14
CA GLU A 149 -5.33 -9.08 -1.31
C GLU A 149 -4.72 -10.34 -1.92
N GLY A 150 -3.56 -10.78 -1.41
CA GLY A 150 -2.95 -12.05 -1.79
C GLY A 150 -3.86 -13.25 -1.46
N ALA A 151 -4.59 -13.20 -0.35
CA ALA A 151 -5.57 -14.24 -0.01
C ALA A 151 -6.78 -14.25 -0.96
N TYR A 152 -7.27 -13.10 -1.43
CA TYR A 152 -8.27 -13.05 -2.51
C TYR A 152 -7.73 -13.65 -3.81
N ILE A 153 -6.50 -13.31 -4.19
CA ILE A 153 -5.84 -13.82 -5.40
C ILE A 153 -5.70 -15.36 -5.37
N LEU A 154 -5.40 -15.94 -4.20
CA LEU A 154 -5.35 -17.39 -4.02
C LEU A 154 -6.75 -18.02 -4.11
N GLU A 155 -7.74 -17.42 -3.46
CA GLU A 155 -9.13 -17.92 -3.48
C GLU A 155 -9.73 -17.89 -4.89
N GLU A 156 -9.41 -16.86 -5.67
CA GLU A 156 -9.86 -16.68 -7.06
C GLU A 156 -9.06 -17.56 -8.05
N GLY A 157 -8.02 -18.27 -7.60
CA GLY A 157 -7.18 -19.10 -8.45
C GLY A 157 -6.29 -18.33 -9.45
N ILE A 158 -6.05 -17.03 -9.19
CA ILE A 158 -5.18 -16.20 -10.03
C ILE A 158 -3.72 -16.55 -9.80
N ALA A 159 -3.34 -16.87 -8.55
CA ALA A 159 -2.06 -17.50 -8.24
C ALA A 159 -2.31 -18.96 -7.83
N LEU A 160 -1.42 -19.87 -8.23
CA LEU A 160 -1.55 -21.30 -7.92
C LEU A 160 -1.28 -21.59 -6.44
N ARG A 161 -0.36 -20.84 -5.81
CA ARG A 161 0.10 -21.05 -4.44
C ARG A 161 0.66 -19.77 -3.83
N ALA A 162 0.69 -19.70 -2.50
CA ALA A 162 1.16 -18.54 -1.75
C ALA A 162 2.62 -18.16 -2.07
N SER A 163 3.47 -19.16 -2.27
CA SER A 163 4.87 -18.95 -2.62
C SER A 163 5.08 -18.29 -3.99
N ASP A 164 4.14 -18.44 -4.93
CA ASP A 164 4.19 -17.73 -6.22
C ASP A 164 3.97 -16.23 -6.01
N ILE A 165 3.05 -15.85 -5.11
CA ILE A 165 2.83 -14.45 -4.70
C ILE A 165 4.07 -13.89 -4.01
N ASP A 166 4.68 -14.66 -3.11
CA ASP A 166 5.90 -14.26 -2.41
C ASP A 166 7.05 -14.02 -3.41
N MET A 167 7.21 -14.88 -4.41
CA MET A 167 8.21 -14.72 -5.46
C MET A 167 7.98 -13.46 -6.33
N VAL A 168 6.73 -13.10 -6.62
CA VAL A 168 6.40 -11.85 -7.32
C VAL A 168 6.88 -10.65 -6.50
N TYR A 169 6.62 -10.64 -5.20
CA TYR A 169 7.00 -9.52 -4.32
C TYR A 169 8.50 -9.42 -4.06
N LEU A 170 9.17 -10.56 -3.93
CA LEU A 170 10.62 -10.64 -3.79
C LEU A 170 11.37 -10.12 -5.02
N THR A 171 10.89 -10.46 -6.22
CA THR A 171 11.63 -10.17 -7.46
C THR A 171 11.14 -8.93 -8.18
N GLY A 172 9.90 -8.49 -7.96
CA GLY A 172 9.29 -7.37 -8.65
C GLY A 172 9.05 -6.11 -7.81
N TYR A 173 8.91 -6.25 -6.48
CA TYR A 173 8.44 -5.15 -5.61
C TYR A 173 9.40 -4.82 -4.46
N GLY A 174 10.60 -5.42 -4.44
CA GLY A 174 11.64 -5.08 -3.46
C GLY A 174 11.29 -5.49 -2.02
N PHE A 175 10.51 -6.56 -1.85
CA PHE A 175 10.21 -7.12 -0.54
C PHE A 175 11.48 -7.70 0.12
N PRO A 176 11.75 -7.49 1.42
CA PRO A 176 12.96 -7.96 2.08
C PRO A 176 13.09 -9.49 2.06
N PRO A 177 14.16 -10.06 1.45
CA PRO A 177 14.32 -11.52 1.34
C PRO A 177 14.35 -12.26 2.67
N TYR A 178 14.95 -11.66 3.71
CA TYR A 178 15.02 -12.25 5.05
C TYR A 178 13.65 -12.31 5.77
N ARG A 179 12.60 -11.73 5.18
CA ARG A 179 11.21 -11.85 5.65
C ARG A 179 10.35 -12.74 4.75
N GLY A 180 10.94 -13.42 3.76
CA GLY A 180 10.23 -14.31 2.84
C GLY A 180 9.42 -13.55 1.81
N GLY A 181 8.17 -13.24 2.10
CA GLY A 181 7.25 -12.53 1.21
C GLY A 181 6.01 -12.10 1.98
N PRO A 182 5.05 -11.37 1.39
CA PRO A 182 3.86 -10.93 2.10
C PRO A 182 3.03 -12.09 2.70
N MET A 183 2.91 -13.22 1.99
CA MET A 183 2.16 -14.38 2.46
C MET A 183 2.92 -15.12 3.56
N PHE A 184 4.22 -15.39 3.35
CA PHE A 184 5.08 -15.95 4.39
C PHE A 184 5.16 -15.08 5.64
N HIS A 185 5.22 -13.75 5.47
CA HIS A 185 5.24 -12.82 6.59
C HIS A 185 3.94 -12.91 7.39
N ALA A 186 2.78 -12.96 6.72
CA ALA A 186 1.50 -13.16 7.40
C ALA A 186 1.48 -14.47 8.22
N ASP A 187 2.00 -15.57 7.65
CA ASP A 187 2.15 -16.84 8.37
C ASP A 187 3.07 -16.74 9.59
N SER A 188 4.17 -15.97 9.48
CA SER A 188 5.14 -15.77 10.56
C SER A 188 4.57 -14.97 11.74
N VAL A 189 3.63 -14.07 11.47
CA VAL A 189 2.91 -13.29 12.48
C VAL A 189 1.84 -14.16 13.16
N GLY A 190 1.15 -14.99 12.37
CA GLY A 190 -0.03 -15.76 12.76
C GLY A 190 -1.30 -15.17 12.13
N LEU A 191 -2.02 -15.97 11.35
CA LEU A 191 -3.19 -15.51 10.58
C LEU A 191 -4.35 -15.05 11.47
N ASP A 192 -4.47 -15.58 12.68
CA ASP A 192 -5.39 -15.12 13.72
C ASP A 192 -5.12 -13.66 14.11
N LYS A 193 -3.85 -13.29 14.30
CA LYS A 193 -3.45 -11.92 14.63
C LYS A 193 -3.60 -10.97 13.44
N VAL A 194 -3.29 -11.45 12.24
CA VAL A 194 -3.48 -10.67 11.00
C VAL A 194 -4.96 -10.37 10.81
N LEU A 195 -5.83 -11.38 10.94
CA LEU A 195 -7.29 -11.20 10.84
C LEU A 195 -7.80 -10.21 11.91
N ALA A 196 -7.41 -10.39 13.18
CA ALA A 196 -7.82 -9.51 14.26
C ALA A 196 -7.36 -8.05 14.04
N ALA A 197 -6.18 -7.83 13.45
CA ALA A 197 -5.72 -6.49 13.08
C ALA A 197 -6.56 -5.89 11.93
N ILE A 198 -6.88 -6.68 10.90
CA ILE A 198 -7.75 -6.24 9.80
C ILE A 198 -9.14 -5.86 10.33
N GLU A 199 -9.75 -6.70 11.19
CA GLU A 199 -11.06 -6.41 11.81
C GLU A 199 -11.02 -5.15 12.69
N ARG A 200 -9.88 -4.86 13.32
CA ARG A 200 -9.68 -3.60 14.04
C ARG A 200 -9.62 -2.42 13.07
N PHE A 201 -8.85 -2.52 11.99
CA PHE A 201 -8.77 -1.46 10.97
C PHE A 201 -10.11 -1.24 10.26
N GLN A 202 -10.92 -2.28 10.10
CA GLN A 202 -12.27 -2.21 9.56
C GLN A 202 -13.23 -1.33 10.39
N LYS A 203 -12.95 -1.12 11.68
CA LYS A 203 -13.72 -0.22 12.55
C LYS A 203 -13.25 1.24 12.47
N GLY A 204 -12.14 1.51 11.78
CA GLY A 204 -11.52 2.83 11.70
C GLY A 204 -11.85 3.61 10.42
N TYR A 205 -11.00 4.59 10.11
CA TYR A 205 -11.12 5.42 8.91
C TYR A 205 -11.09 4.58 7.64
N GLN A 206 -12.06 4.82 6.74
CA GLN A 206 -12.25 4.06 5.49
C GLN A 206 -12.29 2.53 5.71
N GLY A 207 -12.85 2.09 6.85
CA GLY A 207 -12.92 0.68 7.24
C GLY A 207 -13.60 -0.24 6.22
N ALA A 208 -14.47 0.28 5.35
CA ALA A 208 -15.04 -0.48 4.24
C ALA A 208 -13.98 -1.08 3.29
N GLN A 209 -12.78 -0.49 3.22
CA GLN A 209 -11.65 -0.97 2.43
C GLN A 209 -10.88 -2.13 3.12
N TRP A 210 -11.27 -2.52 4.33
CA TRP A 210 -10.64 -3.58 5.14
C TRP A 210 -11.50 -4.84 5.26
N LYS A 211 -12.25 -5.21 4.22
CA LYS A 211 -13.00 -6.47 4.22
C LYS A 211 -12.04 -7.67 4.20
N PRO A 212 -12.04 -8.55 5.23
CA PRO A 212 -11.17 -9.72 5.24
C PRO A 212 -11.48 -10.67 4.08
N ALA A 213 -10.44 -11.21 3.46
CA ALA A 213 -10.58 -12.29 2.47
C ALA A 213 -11.18 -13.53 3.14
N PRO A 214 -12.19 -14.18 2.53
CA PRO A 214 -12.80 -15.38 3.12
C PRO A 214 -11.78 -16.51 3.37
N LEU A 215 -10.81 -16.70 2.47
CA LEU A 215 -9.72 -17.66 2.66
C LEU A 215 -8.86 -17.34 3.90
N LEU A 216 -8.50 -16.07 4.11
CA LEU A 216 -7.76 -15.64 5.31
C LEU A 216 -8.57 -15.95 6.58
N ALA A 217 -9.85 -15.58 6.59
CA ALA A 217 -10.73 -15.81 7.74
C ALA A 217 -10.88 -17.31 8.05
N LYS A 218 -11.03 -18.14 7.01
CA LYS A 218 -11.09 -19.60 7.13
C LYS A 218 -9.80 -20.17 7.71
N PHE A 219 -8.64 -19.81 7.16
CA PHE A 219 -7.36 -20.36 7.61
C PHE A 219 -7.00 -19.91 9.03
N ALA A 220 -7.29 -18.65 9.38
CA ALA A 220 -7.17 -18.17 10.75
C ALA A 220 -8.01 -18.99 11.74
N LYS A 221 -9.26 -19.30 11.40
CA LYS A 221 -10.16 -20.12 12.25
C LYS A 221 -9.71 -21.58 12.36
N GLU A 222 -9.14 -22.13 11.28
CA GLU A 222 -8.67 -23.52 11.23
C GLU A 222 -7.24 -23.70 11.77
N GLY A 223 -6.55 -22.63 12.17
CA GLY A 223 -5.15 -22.68 12.61
C GLY A 223 -4.16 -23.08 11.50
N LYS A 224 -4.53 -22.80 10.24
CA LYS A 224 -3.72 -23.11 9.05
C LYS A 224 -2.80 -21.94 8.68
N ARG A 225 -1.92 -22.20 7.72
CA ARG A 225 -1.00 -21.24 7.09
C ARG A 225 -1.28 -21.17 5.59
N PHE A 226 -0.88 -20.09 4.93
CA PHE A 226 -0.90 -19.97 3.48
C PHE A 226 0.15 -20.86 2.83
N ASN A 227 1.38 -20.83 3.37
CA ASN A 227 2.47 -21.70 2.96
C ASN A 227 2.40 -23.00 3.78
N VAL A 228 1.86 -24.04 3.16
CA VAL A 228 1.80 -25.41 3.67
C VAL A 228 2.73 -26.31 2.88
#